data_AF-A0A9D9MFN9-F1
#
_entry.id   AF-A0A9D9MFN9-F1
#
_cell.length_a   1.000
_cell.length_b   1.000
_cell.length_c   1.000
_cell.angle_alpha   90.00
_cell.angle_beta   90.00
_cell.angle_gamma   90.00
#
_symmetry.space_group_name_H-M   'P 1'
#
loop_
_entity.id
_entity.type
_entity.pdbx_description
1 polymer ?
#
loop_
_entity_poly.entity_id
_entity_poly.type
_entity_poly.pdbx_seq_one_letter_code
_entity_poly.pdbx_strand_id
1 'polypeptide(L)'
;MSLESLRVLVPEPLGEGVQASLAVSAAGPFDVVVLPVDAPFDAGDFDAVLLPQRTGLAELPAHAAATALVVVAEGEDAAPLVDWLRQGAADVVAAQELRSPGFGARLRVAVERRRIEREARQAYATDLATGLPHRQQLVEHMSHLIALRERQPAPMAVLVLRVEGLETITARFGHEAANVLRRKLAVRLRAGVRASDVVASLGDDSYAVLLAALLAPGDAAHVGAKLLTVLRAPFQVAGQEALVAAALGIALHLRDGAQPEALLARACALAAATPAEGRLSGAAANDG
;
A
#
# COMPACT_ATOMS: atom_id res chain seq x y z
N MET A 1 -32.00 -9.89 -23.18
CA MET A 1 -32.11 -8.44 -22.96
C MET A 1 -33.39 -8.19 -22.15
N SER A 2 -33.30 -8.33 -20.82
CA SER A 2 -34.44 -8.19 -19.88
C SER A 2 -34.23 -6.95 -19.03
N LEU A 3 -35.32 -6.25 -18.72
CA LEU A 3 -35.42 -4.98 -17.98
C LEU A 3 -35.04 -5.09 -16.47
N GLU A 4 -34.35 -6.16 -16.05
CA GLU A 4 -34.10 -6.53 -14.64
C GLU A 4 -32.70 -6.18 -14.12
N SER A 5 -31.70 -6.04 -14.97
CA SER A 5 -30.30 -5.88 -14.54
C SER A 5 -29.98 -4.51 -13.91
N LEU A 6 -30.98 -3.63 -13.83
CA LEU A 6 -30.91 -2.24 -13.38
C LEU A 6 -32.27 -1.78 -12.82
N ARG A 7 -32.85 -2.48 -11.83
CA ARG A 7 -33.65 -1.78 -10.80
C ARG A 7 -32.67 -0.95 -9.97
N VAL A 8 -32.46 0.26 -10.48
CA VAL A 8 -31.34 1.18 -10.24
C VAL A 8 -31.05 1.41 -8.74
N LEU A 9 -30.01 0.75 -8.24
CA LEU A 9 -29.16 1.07 -7.08
C LEU A 9 -29.75 1.41 -5.69
N VAL A 10 -31.06 1.28 -5.38
CA VAL A 10 -31.57 0.97 -4.01
C VAL A 10 -33.01 0.40 -4.05
N PRO A 11 -33.34 -0.70 -3.32
CA PRO A 11 -34.69 -0.99 -2.85
C PRO A 11 -34.93 -0.30 -1.49
N GLU A 12 -35.95 0.54 -1.37
CA GLU A 12 -36.40 1.13 -0.08
C GLU A 12 -35.37 2.06 0.63
N PRO A 13 -35.74 2.87 1.65
CA PRO A 13 -34.77 3.83 2.23
C PRO A 13 -33.55 3.05 2.73
N LEU A 14 -32.34 3.56 2.44
CA LEU A 14 -30.98 3.06 2.77
C LEU A 14 -30.82 2.40 4.17
N GLY A 15 -31.54 1.31 4.42
CA GLY A 15 -31.79 0.74 5.75
C GLY A 15 -31.24 -0.66 5.91
N GLU A 16 -31.15 -1.43 4.81
CA GLU A 16 -30.48 -2.73 4.77
C GLU A 16 -29.36 -2.68 3.72
N GLY A 17 -28.19 -3.23 4.03
CA GLY A 17 -27.02 -3.16 3.14
C GLY A 17 -27.26 -3.97 1.88
N VAL A 18 -26.94 -3.41 0.71
CA VAL A 18 -27.22 -4.06 -0.59
C VAL A 18 -25.93 -4.22 -1.37
N GLN A 19 -25.65 -5.44 -1.83
CA GLN A 19 -24.50 -5.75 -2.69
C GLN A 19 -24.99 -6.13 -4.10
N ALA A 20 -24.27 -5.67 -5.13
CA ALA A 20 -24.59 -5.98 -6.52
C ALA A 20 -23.33 -6.15 -7.36
N SER A 21 -23.33 -7.16 -8.24
CA SER A 21 -22.31 -7.33 -9.28
C SER A 21 -22.85 -6.86 -10.63
N LEU A 22 -22.13 -5.95 -11.29
CA LEU A 22 -22.49 -5.38 -12.59
C LEU A 22 -21.81 -6.11 -13.76
N ALA A 23 -21.38 -7.36 -13.57
CA ALA A 23 -20.64 -8.15 -14.57
C ALA A 23 -21.30 -8.22 -15.97
N VAL A 24 -22.63 -8.18 -16.04
CA VAL A 24 -23.41 -8.23 -17.30
C VAL A 24 -24.09 -6.91 -17.67
N SER A 25 -23.81 -5.83 -16.92
CA SER A 25 -24.36 -4.50 -17.18
C SER A 25 -23.57 -3.78 -18.28
N ALA A 26 -24.27 -2.98 -19.09
CA ALA A 26 -23.63 -2.06 -20.03
C ALA A 26 -22.73 -1.01 -19.33
N ALA A 27 -22.97 -0.79 -18.03
CA ALA A 27 -22.16 0.07 -17.18
C ALA A 27 -20.97 -0.66 -16.54
N GLY A 28 -20.96 -1.99 -16.47
CA GLY A 28 -19.90 -2.77 -15.81
C GLY A 28 -18.74 -3.18 -16.74
N PRO A 29 -17.94 -4.19 -16.35
CA PRO A 29 -18.06 -5.03 -15.14
C PRO A 29 -17.35 -4.45 -13.90
N PHE A 30 -18.04 -4.43 -12.76
CA PHE A 30 -17.49 -4.11 -11.43
C PHE A 30 -18.48 -4.47 -10.31
N ASP A 31 -17.99 -4.55 -9.07
CA ASP A 31 -18.81 -4.87 -7.89
C ASP A 31 -19.08 -3.63 -7.03
N VAL A 32 -20.31 -3.48 -6.54
CA VAL A 32 -20.75 -2.33 -5.74
C VAL A 32 -21.50 -2.76 -4.49
N VAL A 33 -21.27 -2.03 -3.39
CA VAL A 33 -22.04 -2.18 -2.15
C VAL A 33 -22.63 -0.85 -1.70
N VAL A 34 -23.85 -0.90 -1.16
CA VAL A 34 -24.53 0.19 -0.46
C VAL A 34 -24.43 -0.12 1.03
N LEU A 35 -23.74 0.72 1.78
CA LEU A 35 -23.65 0.54 3.23
C LEU A 35 -24.87 1.15 3.92
N PRO A 36 -25.49 0.45 4.90
CA PRO A 36 -26.51 1.04 5.74
C PRO A 36 -25.95 2.22 6.52
N VAL A 37 -26.85 3.11 6.92
CA VAL A 37 -26.56 4.26 7.76
C VAL A 37 -25.70 3.84 8.97
N ASP A 38 -26.10 2.84 9.75
CA ASP A 38 -25.44 2.42 11.01
C ASP A 38 -24.40 1.28 10.91
N ALA A 39 -23.99 0.88 9.70
CA ALA A 39 -22.97 -0.15 9.55
C ALA A 39 -21.55 0.41 9.76
N PRO A 40 -20.64 -0.36 10.38
CA PRO A 40 -19.22 -0.04 10.34
C PRO A 40 -18.74 0.00 8.88
N PHE A 41 -17.75 0.85 8.61
CA PHE A 41 -17.18 0.93 7.29
C PHE A 41 -16.32 -0.32 7.02
N ASP A 42 -16.86 -1.26 6.25
CA ASP A 42 -16.12 -2.40 5.72
C ASP A 42 -16.26 -2.38 4.20
N ALA A 43 -15.27 -1.77 3.53
CA ALA A 43 -15.30 -1.60 2.08
C ALA A 43 -15.14 -2.89 1.29
N GLY A 44 -14.82 -4.04 1.91
CA GLY A 44 -14.56 -5.30 1.23
C GLY A 44 -13.68 -5.19 -0.05
N ASP A 45 -13.69 -6.22 -0.88
CA ASP A 45 -13.08 -6.18 -2.23
C ASP A 45 -14.04 -5.55 -3.27
N PHE A 46 -14.78 -4.50 -2.91
CA PHE A 46 -15.71 -3.84 -3.84
C PHE A 46 -15.02 -2.73 -4.63
N ASP A 47 -15.41 -2.57 -5.91
CA ASP A 47 -14.91 -1.50 -6.77
C ASP A 47 -15.53 -0.14 -6.44
N ALA A 48 -16.78 -0.14 -5.96
CA ALA A 48 -17.48 1.06 -5.51
C ALA A 48 -18.29 0.83 -4.22
N VAL A 49 -18.39 1.88 -3.40
CA VAL A 49 -19.18 1.88 -2.18
C VAL A 49 -20.07 3.13 -2.16
N LEU A 50 -21.38 2.93 -2.02
CA LEU A 50 -22.37 3.99 -1.84
C LEU A 50 -22.63 4.20 -0.35
N LEU A 51 -22.45 5.45 0.09
CA LEU A 51 -22.48 5.82 1.51
C LEU A 51 -23.53 6.90 1.74
N PRO A 52 -24.46 6.76 2.69
CA PRO A 52 -25.29 7.89 3.11
C PRO A 52 -24.43 9.01 3.70
N GLN A 53 -24.80 10.27 3.47
CA GLN A 53 -24.15 11.41 4.11
C GLN A 53 -24.33 11.32 5.63
N ARG A 54 -23.23 11.13 6.37
CA ARG A 54 -23.21 11.15 7.84
C ARG A 54 -22.10 12.07 8.33
N THR A 55 -22.22 12.59 9.54
CA THR A 55 -21.14 13.34 10.19
C THR A 55 -20.05 12.36 10.68
N GLY A 56 -18.78 12.56 10.28
CA GLY A 56 -17.64 11.96 10.99
C GLY A 56 -17.01 10.68 10.43
N LEU A 57 -17.01 10.44 9.12
CA LEU A 57 -16.18 9.37 8.53
C LEU A 57 -14.70 9.78 8.50
N ALA A 58 -14.02 9.73 9.65
CA ALA A 58 -12.57 9.95 9.75
C ALA A 58 -11.75 8.95 8.89
N GLU A 59 -12.37 7.84 8.50
CA GLU A 59 -11.73 6.72 7.78
C GLU A 59 -11.88 6.82 6.24
N LEU A 60 -12.65 7.78 5.71
CA LEU A 60 -12.81 7.99 4.25
C LEU A 60 -11.49 8.00 3.47
N PRO A 61 -10.44 8.74 3.92
CA PRO A 61 -9.19 8.81 3.17
C PRO A 61 -8.48 7.47 3.03
N ALA A 62 -8.56 6.59 4.04
CA ALA A 62 -7.90 5.28 4.02
C ALA A 62 -8.52 4.38 2.94
N HIS A 63 -9.84 4.40 2.81
CA HIS A 63 -10.56 3.56 1.86
C HIS A 63 -10.68 4.15 0.46
N ALA A 64 -10.68 5.48 0.34
CA ALA A 64 -10.58 6.20 -0.92
C ALA A 64 -9.27 5.90 -1.67
N ALA A 65 -8.27 5.29 -1.03
CA ALA A 65 -7.06 4.85 -1.72
C ALA A 65 -7.34 3.70 -2.70
N ALA A 66 -8.26 2.79 -2.37
CA ALA A 66 -8.50 1.53 -3.08
C ALA A 66 -9.82 1.49 -3.84
N THR A 67 -10.87 2.14 -3.32
CA THR A 67 -12.26 1.97 -3.77
C THR A 67 -12.90 3.30 -4.17
N ALA A 68 -13.85 3.27 -5.11
CA ALA A 68 -14.62 4.46 -5.49
C ALA A 68 -15.75 4.71 -4.48
N LEU A 69 -15.56 5.69 -3.60
CA LEU A 69 -16.54 6.06 -2.58
C LEU A 69 -17.51 7.12 -3.14
N VAL A 70 -18.79 6.81 -3.21
CA VAL A 70 -19.83 7.71 -3.70
C VAL A 70 -20.75 8.08 -2.54
N VAL A 71 -20.77 9.37 -2.18
CA VAL A 71 -21.59 9.86 -1.06
C VAL A 71 -22.98 10.23 -1.57
N VAL A 72 -24.01 9.75 -0.89
CA VAL A 72 -25.42 10.05 -1.14
C VAL A 72 -25.82 11.21 -0.23
N ALA A 73 -25.93 12.40 -0.80
CA ALA A 73 -26.20 13.63 -0.06
C ALA A 73 -27.69 13.84 0.23
N GLU A 74 -27.94 14.51 1.36
CA GLU A 74 -29.24 15.03 1.74
C GLU A 74 -29.31 16.52 1.35
N GLY A 75 -30.01 16.84 0.25
CA GLY A 75 -30.21 18.21 -0.22
C GLY A 75 -29.36 18.63 -1.43
N GLU A 76 -29.56 19.87 -1.89
CA GLU A 76 -28.96 20.40 -3.14
C GLU A 76 -27.83 21.43 -2.91
N ASP A 77 -27.48 21.72 -1.65
CA ASP A 77 -26.45 22.72 -1.31
C ASP A 77 -25.06 22.27 -1.76
N ALA A 78 -24.43 23.03 -2.65
CA ALA A 78 -23.14 22.68 -3.24
C ALA A 78 -21.95 22.70 -2.26
N ALA A 79 -21.98 23.58 -1.25
CA ALA A 79 -20.85 23.77 -0.33
C ALA A 79 -20.52 22.51 0.49
N PRO A 80 -21.50 21.84 1.15
CA PRO A 80 -21.27 20.55 1.80
C PRO A 80 -20.76 19.45 0.85
N LEU A 81 -21.16 19.45 -0.42
CA LEU A 81 -20.72 18.43 -1.39
C LEU A 81 -19.23 18.56 -1.72
N VAL A 82 -18.73 19.79 -1.84
CA VAL A 82 -17.31 20.05 -2.11
C VAL A 82 -16.43 19.54 -0.98
N ASP A 83 -16.88 19.63 0.27
CA ASP A 83 -16.11 19.15 1.42
C ASP A 83 -15.98 17.62 1.41
N TRP A 84 -16.98 16.88 0.93
CA TRP A 84 -16.90 15.43 0.73
C TRP A 84 -15.88 15.06 -0.34
N LEU A 85 -15.85 15.79 -1.46
CA LEU A 85 -14.85 15.58 -2.50
C LEU A 85 -13.43 15.83 -1.98
N ARG A 86 -13.23 16.89 -1.18
CA ARG A 86 -11.94 17.20 -0.54
C ARG A 86 -11.49 16.13 0.46
N GLN A 87 -12.42 15.40 1.06
CA GLN A 87 -12.15 14.29 1.99
C GLN A 87 -11.92 12.95 1.29
N GLY A 88 -12.00 12.88 -0.04
CA GLY A 88 -11.64 11.70 -0.83
C GLY A 88 -12.81 10.96 -1.48
N ALA A 89 -14.05 11.45 -1.35
CA ALA A 89 -15.17 10.93 -2.13
C ALA A 89 -14.87 11.01 -3.63
N ALA A 90 -15.11 9.93 -4.36
CA ALA A 90 -14.98 9.88 -5.81
C ALA A 90 -16.12 10.64 -6.50
N ASP A 91 -17.30 10.67 -5.88
CA ASP A 91 -18.44 11.44 -6.35
C ASP A 91 -19.42 11.72 -5.19
N VAL A 92 -20.32 12.69 -5.40
CA VAL A 92 -21.42 13.01 -4.49
C VAL A 92 -22.70 13.15 -5.30
N VAL A 93 -23.73 12.40 -4.91
CA VAL A 93 -25.00 12.29 -5.65
C VAL A 93 -26.17 12.52 -4.72
N ALA A 94 -27.25 13.13 -5.21
CA ALA A 94 -28.50 13.18 -4.45
C ALA A 94 -29.23 11.83 -4.50
N ALA A 95 -30.00 11.51 -3.47
CA ALA A 95 -30.75 10.25 -3.39
C ALA A 95 -31.65 10.00 -4.62
N GLN A 96 -32.21 11.05 -5.22
CA GLN A 96 -33.02 10.98 -6.43
C GLN A 96 -32.23 10.61 -7.70
N GLU A 97 -30.94 10.96 -7.75
CA GLU A 97 -30.06 10.65 -8.88
C GLU A 97 -29.70 9.17 -8.95
N LEU A 98 -29.76 8.46 -7.82
CA LEU A 98 -29.53 7.02 -7.76
C LEU A 98 -30.47 6.23 -8.67
N ARG A 99 -31.66 6.78 -8.99
CA ARG A 99 -32.66 6.16 -9.88
C ARG A 99 -32.57 6.63 -11.32
N SER A 100 -31.68 7.58 -11.61
CA SER A 100 -31.57 8.15 -12.95
C SER A 100 -30.99 7.12 -13.94
N PRO A 101 -31.45 7.10 -15.21
CA PRO A 101 -30.91 6.19 -16.23
C PRO A 101 -29.39 6.33 -16.46
N GLY A 102 -28.81 7.50 -16.14
CA GLY A 102 -27.39 7.79 -16.32
C GLY A 102 -26.50 7.38 -15.15
N PHE A 103 -27.07 6.99 -14.00
CA PHE A 103 -26.28 6.77 -12.79
C PHE A 103 -25.25 5.64 -12.94
N GLY A 104 -25.59 4.55 -13.63
CA GLY A 104 -24.64 3.47 -13.89
C GLY A 104 -23.39 3.95 -14.67
N ALA A 105 -23.57 4.83 -15.66
CA ALA A 105 -22.44 5.39 -16.39
C ALA A 105 -21.58 6.33 -15.52
N ARG A 106 -22.23 7.13 -14.65
CA ARG A 106 -21.56 8.00 -13.69
C ARG A 106 -20.74 7.20 -12.68
N LEU A 107 -21.31 6.12 -12.14
CA LEU A 107 -20.64 5.19 -11.25
C LEU A 107 -19.43 4.51 -11.93
N ARG A 108 -19.57 4.08 -13.20
CA ARG A 108 -18.43 3.57 -13.97
C ARG A 108 -17.29 4.58 -14.06
N VAL A 109 -17.59 5.84 -14.36
CA VAL A 109 -16.57 6.89 -14.44
C VAL A 109 -15.84 7.06 -13.11
N ALA A 110 -16.56 7.01 -11.98
CA ALA A 110 -15.96 7.06 -10.65
C ALA A 110 -15.04 5.86 -10.37
N VAL A 111 -15.48 4.64 -10.71
CA VAL A 111 -14.68 3.41 -10.59
C VAL A 111 -13.43 3.48 -11.44
N GLU A 112 -13.55 3.80 -12.73
CA GLU A 112 -12.42 3.85 -13.65
C GLU A 112 -11.43 4.95 -13.28
N ARG A 113 -11.92 6.13 -12.83
CA ARG A 113 -11.03 7.17 -12.31
C ARG A 113 -10.24 6.67 -11.10
N ARG A 114 -10.88 5.95 -10.17
CA ARG A 114 -10.17 5.39 -9.01
C ARG A 114 -9.16 4.34 -9.42
N ARG A 115 -9.48 3.46 -10.38
CA ARG A 115 -8.55 2.47 -10.94
C ARG A 115 -7.33 3.15 -11.56
N ILE A 116 -7.55 4.17 -12.41
CA ILE A 116 -6.47 4.96 -13.02
C ILE A 116 -5.64 5.67 -11.96
N GLU A 117 -6.25 6.28 -10.96
CA GLU A 117 -5.51 6.94 -9.87
C GLU A 117 -4.69 5.94 -9.05
N ARG A 118 -5.23 4.73 -8.82
CA ARG A 118 -4.51 3.65 -8.12
C ARG A 118 -3.33 3.15 -8.96
N GLU A 119 -3.54 2.92 -10.25
CA GLU A 119 -2.48 2.58 -11.20
C GLU A 119 -1.44 3.70 -11.29
N ALA A 120 -1.87 4.95 -11.32
CA ALA A 120 -0.98 6.10 -11.30
C ALA A 120 -0.21 6.20 -9.98
N ARG A 121 -0.83 5.95 -8.82
CA ARG A 121 -0.16 5.83 -7.51
C ARG A 121 0.85 4.69 -7.47
N GLN A 122 0.53 3.55 -8.08
CA GLN A 122 1.46 2.45 -8.24
C GLN A 122 2.59 2.80 -9.23
N ALA A 123 2.31 3.64 -10.23
CA ALA A 123 3.29 4.20 -11.17
C ALA A 123 4.08 5.37 -10.58
N TYR A 124 3.60 6.03 -9.52
CA TYR A 124 4.32 7.07 -8.81
C TYR A 124 5.45 6.38 -8.04
N ALA A 125 6.67 6.75 -8.41
CA ALA A 125 7.90 6.05 -8.11
C ALA A 125 8.15 5.80 -6.60
N THR A 126 7.43 6.48 -5.69
CA THR A 126 7.75 6.58 -4.27
C THR A 126 6.60 6.15 -3.36
N ASP A 127 6.91 5.30 -2.37
CA ASP A 127 6.07 4.92 -1.25
C ASP A 127 5.67 6.14 -0.42
N LEU A 128 4.38 6.46 -0.39
CA LEU A 128 3.90 7.64 0.32
C LEU A 128 4.06 7.54 1.85
N ALA A 129 4.05 6.33 2.41
CA ALA A 129 4.23 6.16 3.83
C ALA A 129 5.69 6.39 4.22
N THR A 130 6.67 5.91 3.45
CA THR A 130 8.10 5.91 3.82
C THR A 130 8.96 6.91 3.05
N GLY A 131 8.45 7.45 1.95
CA GLY A 131 9.19 8.26 0.99
C GLY A 131 10.24 7.48 0.21
N LEU A 132 10.23 6.14 0.22
CA LEU A 132 11.21 5.29 -0.50
C LEU A 132 10.73 4.95 -1.91
N PRO A 133 11.64 4.79 -2.90
CA PRO A 133 11.33 4.12 -4.15
C PRO A 133 10.51 2.84 -3.96
N HIS A 134 9.53 2.60 -4.82
CA HIS A 134 8.79 1.34 -4.88
C HIS A 134 9.56 0.26 -5.65
N ARG A 135 9.07 -0.98 -5.55
CA ARG A 135 9.63 -2.15 -6.26
C ARG A 135 9.91 -1.87 -7.74
N GLN A 136 8.97 -1.24 -8.44
CA GLN A 136 9.13 -0.94 -9.87
C GLN A 136 10.27 0.07 -10.11
N GLN A 137 10.34 1.15 -9.33
CA GLN A 137 11.42 2.13 -9.45
C GLN A 137 12.78 1.52 -9.12
N LEU A 138 12.86 0.63 -8.12
CA LEU A 138 14.08 -0.11 -7.83
C LEU A 138 14.53 -0.94 -9.03
N VAL A 139 13.62 -1.67 -9.66
CA VAL A 139 13.90 -2.48 -10.85
C VAL A 139 14.40 -1.61 -12.00
N GLU A 140 13.80 -0.45 -12.23
CA GLU A 140 14.28 0.52 -13.23
C GLU A 140 15.70 1.04 -12.90
N HIS A 141 15.98 1.37 -11.63
CA HIS A 141 17.32 1.75 -11.18
C HIS A 141 18.34 0.62 -11.40
N MET A 142 17.95 -0.63 -11.14
CA MET A 142 18.77 -1.81 -11.39
C MET A 142 19.04 -1.98 -12.89
N SER A 143 18.02 -1.85 -13.75
CA SER A 143 18.17 -1.91 -15.22
C SER A 143 19.18 -0.89 -15.72
N HIS A 144 19.05 0.38 -15.30
CA HIS A 144 19.98 1.43 -15.69
C HIS A 144 21.40 1.16 -15.18
N LEU A 145 21.54 0.68 -13.95
CA LEU A 145 22.84 0.38 -13.36
C LEU A 145 23.51 -0.80 -14.07
N ILE A 146 22.78 -1.87 -14.39
CA ILE A 146 23.30 -3.02 -15.12
C ILE A 146 23.77 -2.61 -16.52
N ALA A 147 22.98 -1.83 -17.25
CA ALA A 147 23.39 -1.28 -18.55
C ALA A 147 24.65 -0.40 -18.44
N LEU A 148 24.80 0.37 -17.35
CA LEU A 148 26.04 1.09 -17.06
C LEU A 148 27.21 0.14 -16.80
N ARG A 149 26.99 -0.98 -16.12
CA ARG A 149 28.03 -1.98 -15.80
C ARG A 149 28.54 -2.77 -17.00
N GLU A 150 27.76 -2.87 -18.07
CA GLU A 150 28.25 -3.38 -19.36
C GLU A 150 29.37 -2.51 -19.93
N ARG A 151 29.33 -1.20 -19.67
CA ARG A 151 30.33 -0.23 -20.16
C ARG A 151 31.42 0.07 -19.12
N GLN A 152 31.09 -0.01 -17.83
CA GLN A 152 31.96 0.27 -16.70
C GLN A 152 31.86 -0.86 -15.66
N PRO A 153 32.63 -1.95 -15.85
CA PRO A 153 32.53 -3.13 -15.01
C PRO A 153 32.78 -2.81 -13.54
N ALA A 154 31.75 -3.01 -12.73
CA ALA A 154 31.86 -3.06 -11.28
C ALA A 154 30.77 -3.99 -10.74
N PRO A 155 31.10 -4.87 -9.79
CA PRO A 155 30.10 -5.72 -9.16
C PRO A 155 29.09 -4.88 -8.36
N MET A 156 27.85 -5.33 -8.31
CA MET A 156 26.77 -4.73 -7.53
C MET A 156 25.96 -5.83 -6.83
N ALA A 157 25.18 -5.46 -5.82
CA ALA A 157 24.31 -6.39 -5.10
C ALA A 157 22.94 -5.81 -4.84
N VAL A 158 21.95 -6.68 -4.71
CA VAL A 158 20.66 -6.34 -4.11
C VAL A 158 20.50 -7.13 -2.81
N LEU A 159 20.18 -6.42 -1.75
CA LEU A 159 19.86 -6.97 -0.44
C LEU A 159 18.36 -6.81 -0.23
N VAL A 160 17.72 -7.79 0.38
CA VAL A 160 16.32 -7.73 0.81
C VAL A 160 16.25 -7.99 2.31
N LEU A 161 15.60 -7.08 3.04
CA LEU A 161 15.30 -7.19 4.46
C LEU A 161 13.80 -7.39 4.64
N ARG A 162 13.41 -8.54 5.19
CA ARG A 162 12.03 -8.83 5.61
C ARG A 162 11.93 -8.59 7.11
N VAL A 163 11.08 -7.65 7.54
CA VAL A 163 10.98 -7.18 8.92
C VAL A 163 9.78 -7.82 9.61
N GLU A 164 10.01 -8.44 10.75
CA GLU A 164 8.96 -9.01 11.60
C GLU A 164 8.61 -8.06 12.76
N GLY A 165 7.34 -8.06 13.18
CA GLY A 165 6.82 -7.25 14.29
C GLY A 165 5.88 -6.11 13.89
N LEU A 166 5.75 -5.80 12.59
CA LEU A 166 4.79 -4.80 12.11
C LEU A 166 3.35 -5.18 12.40
N GLU A 167 2.96 -6.44 12.15
CA GLU A 167 1.62 -6.94 12.45
C GLU A 167 1.29 -6.81 13.95
N THR A 168 2.24 -7.11 14.83
CA THR A 168 2.08 -6.96 16.29
C THR A 168 1.84 -5.50 16.68
N ILE A 169 2.55 -4.56 16.04
CA ILE A 169 2.35 -3.12 16.28
C ILE A 169 1.01 -2.66 15.73
N THR A 170 0.61 -3.11 14.53
CA THR A 170 -0.71 -2.82 13.96
C THR A 170 -1.83 -3.29 14.89
N ALA A 171 -1.75 -4.54 15.35
CA ALA A 171 -2.77 -5.12 16.22
C ALA A 171 -2.87 -4.41 17.58
N ARG A 172 -1.74 -3.90 18.12
CA ARG A 172 -1.70 -3.28 19.45
C ARG A 172 -1.95 -1.77 19.45
N PHE A 173 -1.50 -1.07 18.41
CA PHE A 173 -1.45 0.40 18.38
C PHE A 173 -2.08 1.01 17.12
N GLY A 174 -2.61 0.19 16.22
CA GLY A 174 -3.29 0.62 15.00
C GLY A 174 -2.35 0.91 13.81
N HIS A 175 -2.97 1.14 12.65
CA HIS A 175 -2.27 1.36 11.38
C HIS A 175 -1.36 2.59 11.39
N GLU A 176 -1.74 3.67 12.05
CA GLU A 176 -0.90 4.88 12.14
C GLU A 176 0.42 4.63 12.87
N ALA A 177 0.38 3.85 13.96
CA ALA A 177 1.60 3.46 14.67
C ALA A 177 2.50 2.57 13.81
N ALA A 178 1.92 1.63 13.06
CA ALA A 178 2.66 0.82 12.09
C ALA A 178 3.29 1.68 10.98
N ASN A 179 2.57 2.67 10.44
CA ASN A 179 3.11 3.61 9.46
C ASN A 179 4.24 4.48 10.03
N VAL A 180 4.18 4.87 11.31
CA VAL A 180 5.31 5.51 12.00
C VAL A 180 6.51 4.58 12.06
N LEU A 181 6.31 3.31 12.39
CA LEU A 181 7.40 2.32 12.41
C LEU A 181 8.03 2.15 11.01
N ARG A 182 7.21 1.98 9.96
CA ARG A 182 7.68 1.90 8.56
C ARG A 182 8.53 3.11 8.16
N ARG A 183 8.10 4.32 8.52
CA ARG A 183 8.90 5.55 8.30
C ARG A 183 10.25 5.50 9.01
N LYS A 184 10.28 5.08 10.27
CA LYS A 184 11.51 5.01 11.04
C LYS A 184 12.46 3.94 10.52
N LEU A 185 11.93 2.79 10.08
CA LEU A 185 12.71 1.75 9.38
C LEU A 185 13.38 2.32 8.13
N ALA A 186 12.61 3.01 7.28
CA ALA A 186 13.12 3.63 6.06
C ALA A 186 14.25 4.65 6.32
N VAL A 187 14.06 5.55 7.29
CA VAL A 187 15.08 6.54 7.68
C VAL A 187 16.36 5.84 8.17
N ARG A 188 16.21 4.82 9.01
CA ARG A 188 17.35 4.10 9.60
C ARG A 188 18.12 3.29 8.56
N LEU A 189 17.42 2.65 7.62
CA LEU A 189 18.04 1.95 6.48
C LEU A 189 18.80 2.93 5.58
N ARG A 190 18.20 4.07 5.22
CA ARG A 190 18.87 5.12 4.42
C ARG A 190 20.14 5.64 5.09
N ALA A 191 20.11 5.88 6.40
CA ALA A 191 21.30 6.31 7.14
C ALA A 191 22.39 5.22 7.21
N GLY A 192 22.05 3.96 6.98
CA GLY A 192 22.95 2.82 7.01
C GLY A 192 23.79 2.64 5.73
N VAL A 193 23.40 3.27 4.62
CA VAL A 193 23.99 3.08 3.28
C VAL A 193 24.58 4.37 2.71
N ARG A 194 25.29 4.29 1.58
CA ARG A 194 25.89 5.48 0.94
C ARG A 194 24.84 6.21 0.09
N ALA A 195 25.11 7.47 -0.24
CA ALA A 195 24.24 8.26 -1.12
C ALA A 195 24.11 7.67 -2.55
N SER A 196 25.07 6.86 -2.98
CA SER A 196 25.01 6.14 -4.26
C SER A 196 24.11 4.90 -4.23
N ASP A 197 23.79 4.40 -3.05
CA ASP A 197 22.97 3.21 -2.87
C ASP A 197 21.48 3.60 -2.82
N VAL A 198 20.60 2.68 -3.24
CA VAL A 198 19.15 2.93 -3.27
C VAL A 198 18.48 2.05 -2.23
N VAL A 199 17.69 2.66 -1.34
CA VAL A 199 16.80 1.93 -0.43
C VAL A 199 15.38 2.03 -0.99
N ALA A 200 14.69 0.91 -1.12
CA ALA A 200 13.35 0.82 -1.69
C ALA A 200 12.39 0.04 -0.77
N SER A 201 11.12 0.39 -0.84
CA SER A 201 10.01 -0.35 -0.23
C SER A 201 9.51 -1.41 -1.23
N LEU A 202 9.43 -2.67 -0.79
CA LEU A 202 8.87 -3.77 -1.57
C LEU A 202 7.42 -4.09 -1.17
N GLY A 203 6.96 -3.54 -0.05
CA GLY A 203 5.66 -3.80 0.56
C GLY A 203 5.59 -3.24 1.97
N ASP A 204 4.73 -3.81 2.81
CA ASP A 204 4.51 -3.30 4.16
C ASP A 204 5.67 -3.59 5.11
N ASP A 205 6.28 -4.77 4.96
CA ASP A 205 7.30 -5.31 5.87
C ASP A 205 8.66 -5.57 5.22
N SER A 206 8.78 -5.33 3.92
CA SER A 206 9.92 -5.75 3.12
C SER A 206 10.59 -4.56 2.45
N TYR A 207 11.91 -4.49 2.58
CA TYR A 207 12.74 -3.41 2.07
C TYR A 207 13.87 -3.99 1.24
N ALA A 208 14.27 -3.28 0.19
CA ALA A 208 15.43 -3.64 -0.61
C ALA A 208 16.51 -2.55 -0.53
N VAL A 209 17.75 -2.98 -0.67
CA VAL A 209 18.92 -2.10 -0.78
C VAL A 209 19.72 -2.51 -2.01
N LEU A 210 19.84 -1.60 -2.97
CA LEU A 210 20.73 -1.71 -4.12
C LEU A 210 22.08 -1.10 -3.76
N LEU A 211 23.11 -1.94 -3.69
CA LEU A 211 24.49 -1.50 -3.54
C LEU A 211 25.08 -1.25 -4.92
N ALA A 212 25.27 0.02 -5.27
CA ALA A 212 25.55 0.42 -6.66
C ALA A 212 26.94 0.01 -7.17
N ALA A 213 27.87 -0.23 -6.25
CA ALA A 213 29.18 -0.80 -6.52
C ALA A 213 29.72 -1.51 -5.26
N LEU A 214 30.34 -2.67 -5.46
CA LEU A 214 31.13 -3.38 -4.45
C LEU A 214 32.61 -3.19 -4.78
N LEU A 215 33.40 -2.91 -3.75
CA LEU A 215 34.85 -2.78 -3.85
C LEU A 215 35.56 -4.09 -3.51
N ALA A 216 34.94 -4.91 -2.64
CA ALA A 216 35.44 -6.22 -2.26
C ALA A 216 34.32 -7.28 -2.23
N PRO A 217 34.65 -8.58 -2.39
CA PRO A 217 33.67 -9.67 -2.38
C PRO A 217 32.81 -9.77 -1.11
N GLY A 218 33.28 -9.23 0.02
CA GLY A 218 32.58 -9.24 1.31
C GLY A 218 31.67 -8.05 1.58
N ASP A 219 31.68 -7.02 0.73
CA ASP A 219 31.01 -5.74 1.01
C ASP A 219 29.49 -5.91 1.19
N ALA A 220 28.85 -6.71 0.34
CA ALA A 220 27.41 -6.94 0.43
C ALA A 220 27.01 -7.58 1.76
N ALA A 221 27.77 -8.59 2.20
CA ALA A 221 27.54 -9.25 3.49
C ALA A 221 27.82 -8.30 4.67
N HIS A 222 28.88 -7.50 4.59
CA HIS A 222 29.23 -6.53 5.62
C HIS A 222 28.16 -5.45 5.78
N VAL A 223 27.69 -4.87 4.66
CA VAL A 223 26.60 -3.88 4.68
C VAL A 223 25.31 -4.52 5.19
N GLY A 224 24.97 -5.73 4.75
CA GLY A 224 23.81 -6.46 5.25
C GLY A 224 23.82 -6.68 6.76
N ALA A 225 24.94 -7.17 7.31
CA ALA A 225 25.11 -7.37 8.75
C ALA A 225 25.06 -6.05 9.53
N LYS A 226 25.63 -4.97 8.97
CA LYS A 226 25.51 -3.62 9.54
C LYS A 226 24.05 -3.18 9.61
N LEU A 227 23.28 -3.35 8.54
CA LEU A 227 21.86 -2.98 8.50
C LEU A 227 21.05 -3.78 9.52
N LEU A 228 21.23 -5.11 9.59
CA LEU A 228 20.60 -5.94 10.63
C LEU A 228 20.94 -5.42 12.04
N THR A 229 22.20 -5.09 12.29
CA THR A 229 22.65 -4.56 13.59
C THR A 229 21.96 -3.26 13.95
N VAL A 230 21.83 -2.33 13.00
CA VAL A 230 21.18 -1.03 13.26
C VAL A 230 19.68 -1.20 13.49
N LEU A 231 19.03 -2.17 12.82
CA LEU A 231 17.62 -2.48 13.03
C LEU A 231 17.31 -3.08 14.41
N ARG A 232 18.29 -3.67 15.11
CA ARG A 232 18.11 -4.22 16.47
C ARG A 232 17.87 -3.14 17.54
N ALA A 233 18.23 -1.88 17.28
CA ALA A 233 17.96 -0.81 18.22
C ALA A 233 16.44 -0.56 18.36
N PRO A 234 15.92 -0.25 19.56
CA PRO A 234 14.49 0.05 19.73
C PRO A 234 14.00 1.20 18.83
N PHE A 235 12.73 1.12 18.45
CA PHE A 235 12.00 2.19 17.76
C PHE A 235 10.97 2.78 18.71
N GLN A 236 10.99 4.10 18.88
CA GLN A 236 9.94 4.77 19.66
C GLN A 236 8.68 4.94 18.81
N VAL A 237 7.58 4.29 19.15
CA VAL A 237 6.31 4.32 18.42
C VAL A 237 5.17 4.44 19.42
N ALA A 238 4.26 5.39 19.22
CA ALA A 238 3.14 5.64 20.16
C ALA A 238 3.57 5.79 21.63
N GLY A 239 4.75 6.37 21.88
CA GLY A 239 5.31 6.54 23.23
C GLY A 239 5.83 5.26 23.89
N GLN A 240 6.03 4.18 23.12
CA GLN A 240 6.53 2.88 23.59
C GLN A 240 7.69 2.39 22.73
N GLU A 241 8.49 1.47 23.29
CA GLU A 241 9.56 0.79 22.56
C GLU A 241 9.02 -0.38 21.73
N ALA A 242 9.21 -0.27 20.41
CA ALA A 242 8.99 -1.33 19.44
C ALA A 242 10.34 -1.94 19.04
N LEU A 243 10.47 -3.25 19.24
CA LEU A 243 11.58 -4.05 18.76
C LEU A 243 11.11 -4.86 17.55
N VAL A 244 12.00 -4.98 16.56
CA VAL A 244 11.77 -5.73 15.34
C VAL A 244 12.85 -6.80 15.18
N ALA A 245 12.51 -7.85 14.44
CA ALA A 245 13.48 -8.78 13.89
C ALA A 245 13.54 -8.61 12.37
N ALA A 246 14.66 -8.95 11.74
CA ALA A 246 14.76 -8.89 10.29
C ALA A 246 15.54 -10.08 9.73
N ALA A 247 15.05 -10.63 8.62
CA ALA A 247 15.74 -11.63 7.82
C ALA A 247 16.39 -10.97 6.60
N LEU A 248 17.58 -11.43 6.22
CA LEU A 248 18.37 -10.87 5.13
C LEU A 248 18.55 -11.88 4.00
N GLY A 249 18.25 -11.45 2.77
CA GLY A 249 18.62 -12.14 1.53
C GLY A 249 19.56 -11.27 0.71
N ILE A 250 20.55 -11.88 0.05
CA ILE A 250 21.53 -11.18 -0.79
C ILE A 250 21.64 -11.87 -2.15
N ALA A 251 21.53 -11.10 -3.22
CA ALA A 251 21.83 -11.56 -4.58
C ALA A 251 22.91 -10.66 -5.21
N LEU A 252 23.91 -11.29 -5.82
CA LEU A 252 25.07 -10.65 -6.44
C LEU A 252 24.91 -10.64 -7.96
N HIS A 253 25.05 -9.47 -8.57
CA HIS A 253 25.11 -9.36 -10.03
C HIS A 253 26.33 -10.13 -10.59
N LEU A 254 26.18 -10.70 -11.79
CA LEU A 254 27.12 -11.61 -12.48
C LEU A 254 27.23 -13.03 -11.90
N ARG A 255 27.16 -13.19 -10.57
CA ARG A 255 27.15 -14.52 -9.94
C ARG A 255 25.76 -15.15 -9.95
N ASP A 256 24.76 -14.34 -9.61
CA ASP A 256 23.40 -14.83 -9.34
C ASP A 256 22.40 -14.52 -10.46
N GLY A 257 22.84 -13.77 -11.46
CA GLY A 257 22.06 -13.39 -12.64
C GLY A 257 22.43 -11.99 -13.17
N ALA A 258 21.86 -11.66 -14.33
CA ALA A 258 22.02 -10.35 -14.98
C ALA A 258 20.68 -9.62 -15.20
N GLN A 259 19.54 -10.25 -14.91
CA GLN A 259 18.23 -9.65 -15.05
C GLN A 259 17.77 -9.06 -13.71
N PRO A 260 17.37 -7.77 -13.66
CA PRO A 260 16.96 -7.08 -12.44
C PRO A 260 15.92 -7.84 -11.61
N GLU A 261 14.84 -8.26 -12.26
CA GLU A 261 13.70 -8.92 -11.64
C GLU A 261 14.10 -10.28 -11.06
N ALA A 262 14.96 -11.01 -11.77
CA ALA A 262 15.47 -12.31 -11.31
C ALA A 262 16.39 -12.16 -10.10
N LEU A 263 17.27 -11.15 -10.09
CA LEU A 263 18.13 -10.84 -8.95
C LEU A 263 17.30 -10.46 -7.72
N LEU A 264 16.32 -9.57 -7.89
CA LEU A 264 15.43 -9.15 -6.81
C LEU A 264 14.61 -10.34 -6.28
N ALA A 265 14.00 -11.12 -7.16
CA ALA A 265 13.22 -12.31 -6.77
C ALA A 265 14.06 -13.31 -5.98
N ARG A 266 15.32 -13.51 -6.39
CA ARG A 266 16.26 -14.39 -5.67
C ARG A 266 16.60 -13.85 -4.29
N ALA A 267 16.87 -12.55 -4.15
CA ALA A 267 17.12 -11.95 -2.84
C ALA A 267 15.89 -12.06 -1.93
N CYS A 268 14.67 -11.87 -2.47
CA CYS A 268 13.43 -12.09 -1.72
C CYS A 268 13.30 -13.55 -1.25
N ALA A 269 13.54 -14.52 -2.13
CA ALA A 269 13.46 -15.94 -1.78
C ALA A 269 14.46 -16.32 -0.67
N LEU A 270 15.69 -15.77 -0.73
CA LEU A 270 16.70 -15.97 0.31
C LEU A 270 16.28 -15.34 1.64
N ALA A 271 15.72 -14.13 1.63
CA ALA A 271 15.22 -13.47 2.83
C ALA A 271 14.03 -14.24 3.46
N ALA A 272 13.17 -14.83 2.64
CA ALA A 272 12.06 -15.66 3.10
C ALA A 272 12.53 -16.97 3.74
N ALA A 273 13.58 -17.59 3.18
CA ALA A 273 14.15 -18.83 3.71
C ALA A 273 15.07 -18.61 4.92
N THR A 274 15.44 -17.36 5.22
CA THR A 274 16.35 -17.00 6.31
C THR A 274 15.55 -16.69 7.57
N PRO A 275 15.90 -17.27 8.74
CA PRO A 275 15.30 -16.87 10.01
C PRO A 275 15.58 -15.40 10.31
N ALA A 276 14.58 -14.69 10.83
CA ALA A 276 14.76 -13.31 11.24
C ALA A 276 15.64 -13.23 12.49
N GLU A 277 16.58 -12.29 12.50
CA GLU A 277 17.41 -11.99 13.65
C GLU A 277 16.93 -10.72 14.34
N GLY A 278 16.85 -10.75 15.67
CA GLY A 278 16.41 -9.61 16.49
C GLY A 278 15.56 -10.07 17.65
N ARG A 279 14.83 -9.13 18.25
CA ARG A 279 13.83 -9.42 19.27
C ARG A 279 12.54 -8.75 18.85
N LEU A 280 11.42 -9.42 19.05
CA LEU A 280 10.11 -8.79 18.90
C LEU A 280 9.71 -8.21 20.26
N SER A 281 9.00 -7.09 20.27
CA SER A 281 8.35 -6.63 21.49
C SER A 281 7.36 -7.71 21.93
N GLY A 282 7.58 -8.30 23.10
CA GLY A 282 6.67 -9.31 23.65
C GLY A 282 5.27 -8.73 23.82
N ALA A 283 4.24 -9.57 23.63
CA ALA A 283 2.94 -9.30 24.22
C ALA A 283 3.19 -9.07 25.71
N ALA A 284 2.98 -7.85 26.19
CA ALA A 284 3.03 -7.61 27.62
C ALA A 284 1.96 -8.52 28.23
N ALA A 285 2.40 -9.52 28.99
CA ALA A 285 1.56 -10.15 29.99
C ALA A 285 1.01 -9.02 30.85
N ASN A 286 -0.30 -8.85 30.78
CA ASN A 286 -1.02 -7.88 31.59
C ASN A 286 -1.12 -8.46 33.00
N ASP A 287 -0.03 -8.37 33.77
CA ASP A 287 -0.05 -8.53 35.22
C ASP A 287 -0.05 -7.14 35.85
N GLY A 288 -1.22 -6.74 36.36
CA GLY A 288 -1.49 -5.48 37.05
C GLY A 288 -2.97 -5.27 37.29
#